data_AF-A0A7X3WHE3-F1
#
_entry.id   AF-A0A7X3WHE3-F1
#
_cell.length_a   1.000
_cell.length_b   1.000
_cell.length_c   1.000
_cell.angle_alpha   90.00
_cell.angle_beta   90.00
_cell.angle_gamma   90.00
#
_symmetry.space_group_name_H-M   'P 1'
#
loop_
_entity.id
_entity.type
_entity.pdbx_description
1 polymer ?
#
loop_
_entity_poly.entity_id
_entity_poly.type
_entity_poly.pdbx_seq_one_letter_code
_entity_poly.pdbx_strand_id
1 'polypeptide(L)'
;MKSFGTFGPVFPDKNYVVSRHDERIDFIYRVKQGRYIVLFAPRQTGKTTFFRNAIAALEKENTDYLPIQLNFEGYADIDTHTFYHSLGKELCKQIKHIIQKRIDMPINEITDLLNSVNITNQVSMREFFEELGELTEDFHFVIIIDEFDGIPPDALRGFLHSLRQIYLSHLEHRCPYSVGIVGVKNITQLNYDRSISPFNIQDEFKLTNFTLEQVQELYAQYTDEVGQEIDTSVIEAIHKHTAGQPFLINRFGQILTEEINIPKSEIVQMHHFNVAYKQLLKESNTNISHLAGNLRKNPRLERFLMGIALNGENRRFNLDNEIISELATYGIITQDENGLCAVHNPIYHQLLIQFFQPVLQERPSQR
;
A
#
# COMPACT_ATOMS: atom_id res chain seq x y z
N MET A 1 9.96 7.63 23.65
CA MET A 1 9.67 8.85 22.87
C MET A 1 9.33 8.41 21.46
N LYS A 2 8.14 8.77 20.96
CA LYS A 2 7.70 8.42 19.61
C LYS A 2 8.35 9.34 18.57
N SER A 3 8.44 8.86 17.33
CA SER A 3 8.97 9.62 16.19
C SER A 3 8.06 9.60 14.97
N PHE A 4 8.24 10.54 14.05
CA PHE A 4 7.54 10.51 12.76
C PHE A 4 8.08 9.37 11.88
N GLY A 5 7.17 8.53 11.38
CA GLY A 5 7.54 7.32 10.63
C GLY A 5 7.73 7.59 9.14
N THR A 6 8.97 7.70 8.68
CA THR A 6 9.32 7.86 7.24
C THR A 6 9.58 6.55 6.52
N PHE A 7 9.64 5.44 7.26
CA PHE A 7 9.82 4.08 6.72
C PHE A 7 8.75 3.15 7.28
N GLY A 8 8.28 2.20 6.47
CA GLY A 8 7.34 1.17 6.90
C GLY A 8 8.07 -0.04 7.49
N PRO A 9 7.43 -0.82 8.38
CA PRO A 9 6.13 -0.57 9.02
C PRO A 9 6.20 0.47 10.15
N VAL A 10 5.11 1.23 10.33
CA VAL A 10 4.97 2.24 11.39
C VAL A 10 4.20 1.64 12.57
N PHE A 11 4.68 1.80 13.80
CA PHE A 11 4.08 1.19 14.99
C PHE A 11 3.52 2.25 15.95
N PRO A 12 2.25 2.19 16.39
CA PRO A 12 1.66 3.19 17.30
C PRO A 12 2.42 3.39 18.62
N ASP A 13 3.12 2.36 19.11
CA ASP A 13 3.92 2.42 20.34
C ASP A 13 5.26 3.15 20.15
N LYS A 14 5.73 3.27 18.90
CA LYS A 14 7.04 3.85 18.55
C LYS A 14 6.92 5.11 17.70
N ASN A 15 5.77 5.34 17.08
CA ASN A 15 5.57 6.37 16.09
C ASN A 15 4.25 7.10 16.27
N TYR A 16 4.20 8.34 15.79
CA TYR A 16 2.94 9.05 15.56
C TYR A 16 2.22 8.43 14.36
N VAL A 17 0.93 8.15 14.50
CA VAL A 17 0.15 7.42 13.48
C VAL A 17 -1.24 8.04 13.32
N VAL A 18 -1.65 8.26 12.07
CA VAL A 18 -3.05 8.58 11.73
C VAL A 18 -3.90 7.32 11.83
N SER A 19 -5.01 7.41 12.57
CA SER A 19 -5.86 6.25 12.87
C SER A 19 -6.57 5.67 11.65
N ARG A 20 -6.89 6.50 10.64
CA ARG A 20 -7.68 6.14 9.44
C ARG A 20 -8.96 5.38 9.81
N HIS A 21 -9.72 5.95 10.73
CA HIS A 21 -10.84 5.25 11.36
C HIS A 21 -11.90 4.81 10.34
N ASP A 22 -12.32 5.70 9.45
CA ASP A 22 -13.39 5.43 8.49
C ASP A 22 -12.95 4.37 7.47
N GLU A 23 -11.73 4.49 6.94
CA GLU A 23 -11.16 3.49 6.04
C GLU A 23 -11.06 2.13 6.73
N ARG A 24 -10.66 2.09 8.00
CA ARG A 24 -10.57 0.84 8.75
C ARG A 24 -11.95 0.20 8.96
N ILE A 25 -12.98 0.99 9.28
CA ILE A 25 -14.36 0.47 9.41
C ILE A 25 -14.81 -0.12 8.09
N ASP A 26 -14.66 0.61 6.98
CA ASP A 26 -15.10 0.15 5.66
C ASP A 26 -14.36 -1.13 5.24
N PHE A 27 -13.05 -1.19 5.47
CA PHE A 27 -12.26 -2.39 5.19
C PHE A 27 -12.76 -3.60 5.99
N ILE A 28 -12.93 -3.44 7.31
CA ILE A 28 -13.43 -4.50 8.18
C ILE A 28 -14.85 -4.94 7.77
N TYR A 29 -15.71 -3.99 7.40
CA TYR A 29 -17.04 -4.29 6.89
C TYR A 29 -16.97 -5.16 5.63
N ARG A 30 -16.13 -4.82 4.66
CA ARG A 30 -15.94 -5.61 3.43
C ARG A 30 -15.37 -7.01 3.71
N VAL A 31 -14.45 -7.13 4.68
CA VAL A 31 -13.94 -8.43 5.15
C VAL A 31 -15.07 -9.26 5.74
N LYS A 32 -15.92 -8.67 6.59
CA LYS A 32 -17.10 -9.34 7.19
C LYS A 32 -18.15 -9.76 6.15
N GLN A 33 -18.12 -9.19 4.95
CA GLN A 33 -18.95 -9.59 3.82
C GLN A 33 -18.29 -10.67 2.94
N GLY A 34 -17.13 -11.21 3.35
CA GLY A 34 -16.39 -12.21 2.58
C GLY A 34 -15.86 -11.69 1.25
N ARG A 35 -15.62 -10.38 1.10
CA ARG A 35 -15.16 -9.81 -0.17
C ARG A 35 -13.69 -10.10 -0.41
N TYR A 36 -13.30 -10.17 -1.69
CA TYR A 36 -11.90 -10.15 -2.08
C TYR A 36 -11.56 -8.71 -2.47
N ILE A 37 -10.65 -8.10 -1.71
CA ILE A 37 -10.40 -6.68 -1.68
C ILE A 37 -9.03 -6.41 -2.29
N VAL A 38 -8.97 -5.52 -3.26
CA VAL A 38 -7.70 -5.06 -3.83
C VAL A 38 -7.45 -3.65 -3.35
N LEU A 39 -6.36 -3.46 -2.59
CA LEU A 39 -5.93 -2.15 -2.15
C LEU A 39 -5.10 -1.49 -3.23
N PHE A 40 -5.69 -0.52 -3.91
CA PHE A 40 -4.96 0.36 -4.79
C PHE A 40 -4.50 1.60 -4.03
N ALA A 41 -3.19 1.73 -3.81
CA ALA A 41 -2.63 2.99 -3.39
C ALA A 41 -1.19 3.17 -3.90
N PRO A 42 -0.80 4.41 -4.24
CA PRO A 42 0.57 4.73 -4.63
C PRO A 42 1.61 4.26 -3.62
N ARG A 43 2.88 4.18 -4.04
CA ARG A 43 4.00 3.94 -3.10
C ARG A 43 3.98 4.96 -1.96
N GLN A 44 4.49 4.55 -0.80
CA GLN A 44 4.68 5.43 0.37
C GLN A 44 3.37 6.00 0.99
N THR A 45 2.23 5.31 0.83
CA THR A 45 0.93 5.69 1.42
C THR A 45 0.58 4.97 2.74
N GLY A 46 1.47 4.10 3.24
CA GLY A 46 1.25 3.39 4.50
C GLY A 46 0.35 2.16 4.41
N LYS A 47 0.23 1.54 3.22
CA LYS A 47 -0.61 0.37 2.94
C LYS A 47 -0.43 -0.78 3.94
N THR A 48 0.81 -1.25 4.12
CA THR A 48 1.14 -2.34 5.05
C THR A 48 0.76 -2.00 6.49
N THR A 49 0.98 -0.76 6.92
CA THR A 49 0.58 -0.28 8.25
C THR A 49 -0.95 -0.29 8.39
N PHE A 50 -1.69 0.19 7.39
CA PHE A 50 -3.15 0.19 7.40
C PHE A 50 -3.72 -1.23 7.58
N PHE A 51 -3.27 -2.19 6.78
CA PHE A 51 -3.75 -3.58 6.88
C PHE A 51 -3.43 -4.21 8.23
N ARG A 52 -2.21 -4.03 8.74
CA ARG A 52 -1.84 -4.56 10.06
C ARG A 52 -2.73 -4.01 11.17
N ASN A 53 -3.01 -2.71 11.14
CA ASN A 53 -3.90 -2.09 12.12
C ASN A 53 -5.35 -2.56 11.95
N ALA A 54 -5.82 -2.73 10.71
CA ALA A 54 -7.17 -3.23 10.44
C ALA A 54 -7.35 -4.68 10.89
N ILE A 55 -6.34 -5.52 10.72
CA ILE A 55 -6.35 -6.90 11.22
C ILE A 55 -6.29 -6.95 12.73
N ALA A 56 -5.38 -6.21 13.36
CA ALA A 56 -5.29 -6.19 14.81
C ALA A 56 -6.62 -5.73 15.45
N ALA A 57 -7.33 -4.81 14.79
CA ALA A 57 -8.68 -4.42 15.19
C ALA A 57 -9.69 -5.56 14.97
N LEU A 58 -9.66 -6.24 13.82
CA LEU A 58 -10.54 -7.38 13.52
C LEU A 58 -10.37 -8.53 14.54
N GLU A 59 -9.14 -8.91 14.86
CA GLU A 59 -8.84 -9.96 15.85
C GLU A 59 -9.30 -9.61 17.25
N LYS A 60 -9.24 -8.31 17.61
CA LYS A 60 -9.67 -7.81 18.91
C LYS A 60 -11.18 -7.73 19.02
N GLU A 61 -11.87 -7.40 17.94
CA GLU A 61 -13.34 -7.28 17.88
C GLU A 61 -14.04 -8.64 17.77
N ASN A 62 -13.48 -9.59 17.02
CA ASN A 62 -14.09 -10.89 16.75
C ASN A 62 -13.07 -12.03 16.83
N THR A 63 -13.39 -13.04 17.63
CA THR A 63 -12.54 -14.23 17.81
C THR A 63 -12.55 -15.18 16.64
N ASP A 64 -13.57 -15.09 15.79
CA ASP A 64 -13.87 -16.10 14.77
C ASP A 64 -13.14 -15.81 13.45
N TYR A 65 -12.61 -14.60 13.29
CA TYR A 65 -11.77 -14.24 12.14
C TYR A 65 -10.30 -14.57 12.42
N LEU A 66 -9.70 -15.34 11.51
CA LEU A 66 -8.34 -15.88 11.62
C LEU A 66 -7.45 -15.29 10.52
N PRO A 67 -6.74 -14.19 10.77
CA PRO A 67 -5.95 -13.53 9.75
C PRO A 67 -4.62 -14.25 9.47
N ILE A 68 -4.27 -14.34 8.19
CA ILE A 68 -2.98 -14.85 7.71
C ILE A 68 -2.32 -13.72 6.90
N GLN A 69 -1.09 -13.34 7.24
CA GLN A 69 -0.36 -12.27 6.54
C GLN A 69 0.78 -12.85 5.70
N LEU A 70 0.62 -12.87 4.39
CA LEU A 70 1.63 -13.27 3.41
C LEU A 70 2.35 -12.04 2.84
N ASN A 71 3.61 -12.19 2.45
CA ASN A 71 4.38 -11.18 1.73
C ASN A 71 5.07 -11.85 0.54
N PHE A 72 4.85 -11.33 -0.67
CA PHE A 72 5.34 -11.92 -1.92
C PHE A 72 6.63 -11.28 -2.45
N GLU A 73 7.18 -10.26 -1.79
CA GLU A 73 8.40 -9.56 -2.21
C GLU A 73 9.57 -10.50 -2.53
N GLY A 74 9.72 -11.58 -1.75
CA GLY A 74 10.79 -12.57 -1.90
C GLY A 74 10.58 -13.61 -3.01
N TYR A 75 9.49 -13.56 -3.78
CA TYR A 75 9.14 -14.60 -4.77
C TYR A 75 9.33 -14.16 -6.23
N ALA A 76 9.79 -12.94 -6.50
CA ALA A 76 9.79 -12.40 -7.87
C ALA A 76 10.67 -13.20 -8.86
N ASP A 77 11.77 -13.78 -8.36
CA ASP A 77 12.81 -14.42 -9.18
C ASP A 77 12.84 -15.96 -9.04
N ILE A 78 11.78 -16.58 -8.51
CA ILE A 78 11.70 -18.04 -8.34
C ILE A 78 10.72 -18.68 -9.33
N ASP A 79 10.90 -19.98 -9.58
CA ASP A 79 9.98 -20.74 -10.42
C ASP A 79 8.65 -21.04 -9.72
N THR A 80 7.62 -21.34 -10.51
CA THR A 80 6.26 -21.62 -10.06
C THR A 80 6.18 -22.74 -9.01
N HIS A 81 6.94 -23.82 -9.18
CA HIS A 81 6.89 -24.94 -8.24
C HIS A 81 7.51 -24.54 -6.89
N THR A 82 8.66 -23.87 -6.91
CA THR A 82 9.29 -23.32 -5.70
C THR A 82 8.40 -22.30 -5.00
N PHE A 83 7.64 -21.50 -5.75
CA PHE A 83 6.66 -20.55 -5.20
C PHE A 83 5.55 -21.25 -4.44
N TYR A 84 4.84 -22.21 -5.05
CA TYR A 84 3.76 -22.93 -4.37
C TYR A 84 4.26 -23.71 -3.16
N HIS A 85 5.44 -24.34 -3.26
CA HIS A 85 6.05 -25.05 -2.13
C HIS A 85 6.37 -24.11 -0.96
N SER A 86 6.92 -22.93 -1.25
CA SER A 86 7.25 -21.92 -0.24
C SER A 86 6.00 -21.31 0.38
N LEU A 87 4.99 -21.02 -0.45
CA LEU A 87 3.68 -20.54 -0.02
C LEU A 87 3.02 -21.55 0.93
N GLY A 88 3.02 -22.85 0.58
CA GLY A 88 2.45 -23.89 1.42
C GLY A 88 3.12 -23.99 2.78
N LYS A 89 4.45 -23.91 2.84
CA LYS A 89 5.20 -23.87 4.11
C LYS A 89 4.82 -22.66 4.97
N GLU A 90 4.70 -21.48 4.37
CA GLU A 90 4.36 -20.26 5.10
C GLU A 90 2.91 -20.30 5.60
N LEU A 91 1.96 -20.76 4.77
CA LEU A 91 0.56 -21.01 5.17
C LEU A 91 0.50 -21.97 6.36
N CYS A 92 1.17 -23.12 6.26
CA CYS A 92 1.18 -24.11 7.33
C CYS A 92 1.75 -23.55 8.63
N LYS A 93 2.83 -22.77 8.56
CA LYS A 93 3.45 -22.14 9.71
C LYS A 93 2.50 -21.13 10.38
N GLN A 94 1.82 -20.29 9.60
CA GLN A 94 0.90 -19.30 10.16
C GLN A 94 -0.36 -19.93 10.74
N ILE A 95 -0.94 -20.91 10.05
CA ILE A 95 -2.10 -21.64 10.56
C ILE A 95 -1.74 -22.36 11.87
N LYS A 96 -0.58 -23.05 11.94
CA LYS A 96 -0.08 -23.65 13.19
C LYS A 96 -0.01 -22.63 14.34
N HIS A 97 0.48 -21.42 14.06
CA HIS A 97 0.57 -20.37 15.07
C HIS A 97 -0.80 -19.86 15.55
N ILE A 98 -1.77 -19.76 14.64
CA ILE A 98 -3.13 -19.32 14.94
C ILE A 98 -3.86 -20.38 15.78
N ILE A 99 -3.80 -21.65 15.37
CA ILE A 99 -4.55 -22.71 16.04
C ILE A 99 -4.02 -23.00 17.45
N GLN A 100 -2.71 -22.87 17.69
CA GLN A 100 -2.11 -23.06 19.02
C GLN A 100 -2.60 -22.05 20.06
N LYS A 101 -3.15 -20.91 19.63
CA LYS A 101 -3.67 -19.85 20.50
C LYS A 101 -5.16 -20.00 20.80
N ARG A 102 -5.83 -21.00 20.22
CA ARG A 102 -7.28 -21.14 20.23
C ARG A 102 -7.64 -22.49 20.86
N ILE A 103 -8.69 -22.49 21.68
CA ILE A 103 -9.07 -23.66 22.47
C ILE A 103 -10.16 -24.50 21.76
N ASP A 104 -10.99 -23.85 20.94
CA ASP A 104 -12.20 -24.43 20.35
C ASP A 104 -12.04 -24.88 18.88
N MET A 105 -10.80 -25.12 18.43
CA MET A 105 -10.53 -25.62 17.08
C MET A 105 -10.20 -27.11 17.07
N PRO A 106 -10.48 -27.83 15.96
CA PRO A 106 -10.05 -29.21 15.77
C PRO A 106 -8.55 -29.28 15.50
N ILE A 107 -7.75 -29.02 16.55
CA ILE A 107 -6.29 -28.85 16.46
C ILE A 107 -5.63 -30.11 15.90
N ASN A 108 -6.10 -31.30 16.24
CA ASN A 108 -5.49 -32.54 15.80
C ASN A 108 -5.71 -32.77 14.30
N GLU A 109 -6.94 -32.63 13.84
CA GLU A 109 -7.35 -32.80 12.45
C GLU A 109 -6.65 -31.77 11.55
N ILE A 110 -6.64 -30.49 11.97
CA ILE A 110 -5.90 -29.45 11.25
C ILE A 110 -4.41 -29.75 11.27
N THR A 111 -3.83 -30.20 12.39
CA THR A 111 -2.40 -30.51 12.45
C THR A 111 -2.02 -31.66 11.52
N ASP A 112 -2.87 -32.68 11.42
CA ASP A 112 -2.68 -33.80 10.51
C ASP A 112 -2.73 -33.35 9.05
N LEU A 113 -3.70 -32.51 8.68
CA LEU A 113 -3.77 -31.87 7.36
C LEU A 113 -2.49 -31.07 7.05
N LEU A 114 -2.03 -30.25 8.01
CA LEU A 114 -0.82 -29.43 7.84
C LEU A 114 0.48 -30.24 7.75
N ASN A 115 0.47 -31.51 8.17
CA ASN A 115 1.62 -32.41 8.08
C ASN A 115 1.58 -33.27 6.80
N SER A 116 0.38 -33.53 6.25
CA SER A 116 0.20 -34.31 5.03
C SER A 116 0.22 -33.46 3.75
N VAL A 117 -0.15 -32.19 3.85
CA VAL A 117 -0.30 -31.32 2.68
C VAL A 117 1.05 -31.00 2.02
N ASN A 118 1.07 -31.06 0.68
CA ASN A 118 2.17 -30.58 -0.13
C ASN A 118 1.63 -29.71 -1.27
N ILE A 119 1.63 -28.39 -1.05
CA ILE A 119 1.17 -27.42 -2.05
C ILE A 119 2.26 -27.24 -3.11
N THR A 120 2.07 -27.82 -4.28
CA THR A 120 3.05 -27.79 -5.39
C THR A 120 2.58 -27.00 -6.60
N ASN A 121 1.27 -26.72 -6.67
CA ASN A 121 0.63 -26.01 -7.76
C ASN A 121 -0.72 -25.41 -7.32
N GLN A 122 -1.37 -24.68 -8.22
CA GLN A 122 -2.65 -24.01 -7.98
C GLN A 122 -3.81 -24.95 -7.62
N VAL A 123 -3.78 -26.22 -8.07
CA VAL A 123 -4.82 -27.22 -7.79
C VAL A 123 -4.66 -27.72 -6.36
N SER A 124 -3.45 -28.17 -5.99
CA SER A 124 -3.16 -28.59 -4.60
C SER A 124 -3.37 -27.47 -3.57
N MET A 125 -3.17 -26.20 -3.97
CA MET A 125 -3.48 -25.05 -3.13
C MET A 125 -4.99 -24.93 -2.89
N ARG A 126 -5.79 -25.15 -3.94
CA ARG A 126 -7.25 -25.08 -3.85
C ARG A 126 -7.79 -26.21 -2.98
N GLU A 127 -7.36 -27.44 -3.22
CA GLU A 127 -7.73 -28.63 -2.43
C GLU A 127 -7.40 -28.43 -0.95
N PHE A 128 -6.20 -27.91 -0.64
CA PHE A 128 -5.83 -27.56 0.73
C PHE A 128 -6.80 -26.59 1.39
N PHE A 129 -7.22 -25.54 0.67
CA PHE A 129 -8.14 -24.56 1.19
C PHE A 129 -9.58 -25.11 1.33
N GLU A 130 -10.01 -25.98 0.42
CA GLU A 130 -11.30 -26.68 0.51
C GLU A 130 -11.34 -27.58 1.77
N GLU A 131 -10.32 -28.42 1.97
CA GLU A 131 -10.18 -29.28 3.16
C GLU A 131 -10.07 -28.46 4.46
N LEU A 132 -9.32 -27.35 4.44
CA LEU A 132 -9.22 -26.47 5.60
C LEU A 132 -10.57 -25.83 5.95
N GLY A 133 -11.36 -25.43 4.95
CA GLY A 133 -12.69 -24.84 5.14
C GLY A 133 -13.66 -25.81 5.81
N GLU A 134 -13.66 -27.08 5.40
CA GLU A 134 -14.48 -28.14 6.01
C GLU A 134 -14.11 -28.40 7.48
N LEU A 135 -12.83 -28.24 7.85
CA LEU A 135 -12.37 -28.40 9.24
C LEU A 135 -12.62 -27.17 10.12
N THR A 136 -12.99 -26.02 9.55
CA THR A 136 -13.10 -24.76 10.31
C THR A 136 -14.43 -24.06 10.06
N GLU A 137 -15.53 -24.79 10.27
CA GLU A 137 -16.89 -24.30 9.99
C GLU A 137 -17.25 -23.01 10.74
N ASP A 138 -16.84 -22.91 12.01
CA ASP A 138 -17.10 -21.76 12.89
C ASP A 138 -16.08 -20.60 12.72
N PHE A 139 -15.07 -20.76 11.87
CA PHE A 139 -13.97 -19.79 11.75
C PHE A 139 -13.80 -19.27 10.32
N HIS A 140 -13.36 -18.02 10.21
CA HIS A 140 -13.20 -17.32 8.93
C HIS A 140 -11.75 -16.94 8.71
N PHE A 141 -11.04 -17.70 7.87
CA PHE A 141 -9.69 -17.34 7.47
C PHE A 141 -9.68 -16.11 6.56
N VAL A 142 -8.93 -15.09 6.95
CA VAL A 142 -8.75 -13.84 6.18
C VAL A 142 -7.30 -13.76 5.73
N ILE A 143 -7.04 -13.89 4.43
CA ILE A 143 -5.68 -13.86 3.90
C ILE A 143 -5.35 -12.44 3.43
N ILE A 144 -4.24 -11.88 3.88
CA ILE A 144 -3.68 -10.65 3.32
C ILE A 144 -2.38 -10.98 2.61
N ILE A 145 -2.24 -10.49 1.40
CA ILE A 145 -1.06 -10.66 0.57
C ILE A 145 -0.45 -9.28 0.34
N ASP A 146 0.71 -9.03 0.95
CA ASP A 146 1.51 -7.84 0.71
C ASP A 146 2.49 -8.04 -0.46
N GLU A 147 2.85 -6.94 -1.13
CA GLU A 147 3.74 -6.93 -2.30
C GLU A 147 3.38 -7.99 -3.36
N PHE A 148 2.09 -8.08 -3.70
CA PHE A 148 1.53 -9.10 -4.61
C PHE A 148 2.26 -9.21 -5.95
N ASP A 149 2.79 -8.10 -6.47
CA ASP A 149 3.62 -8.08 -7.68
C ASP A 149 4.85 -8.99 -7.63
N GLY A 150 5.26 -9.46 -6.45
CA GLY A 150 6.33 -10.44 -6.30
C GLY A 150 5.95 -11.86 -6.68
N ILE A 151 4.69 -12.14 -7.03
CA ILE A 151 4.30 -13.45 -7.57
C ILE A 151 5.00 -13.75 -8.91
N PRO A 152 5.52 -14.97 -9.14
CA PRO A 152 6.06 -15.34 -10.44
C PRO A 152 5.02 -15.18 -11.56
N PRO A 153 5.38 -14.59 -12.72
CA PRO A 153 4.44 -14.37 -13.82
C PRO A 153 3.70 -15.63 -14.27
N ASP A 154 4.39 -16.78 -14.29
CA ASP A 154 3.83 -18.06 -14.69
C ASP A 154 2.85 -18.66 -13.65
N ALA A 155 2.98 -18.25 -12.38
CA ALA A 155 2.11 -18.68 -11.30
C ALA A 155 0.84 -17.81 -11.18
N LEU A 156 0.93 -16.53 -11.58
CA LEU A 156 -0.10 -15.50 -11.40
C LEU A 156 -1.49 -15.95 -11.87
N ARG A 157 -1.58 -16.46 -13.11
CA ARG A 157 -2.87 -16.87 -13.70
C ARG A 157 -3.51 -18.02 -12.93
N GLY A 158 -2.72 -19.04 -12.59
CA GLY A 158 -3.20 -20.19 -11.83
C GLY A 158 -3.68 -19.79 -10.43
N PHE A 159 -2.91 -18.94 -9.76
CA PHE A 159 -3.20 -18.44 -8.43
C PHE A 159 -4.53 -17.67 -8.38
N LEU A 160 -4.71 -16.69 -9.27
CA LEU A 160 -5.95 -15.90 -9.34
C LEU A 160 -7.16 -16.76 -9.73
N HIS A 161 -6.98 -17.76 -10.59
CA HIS A 161 -8.06 -18.67 -10.97
C HIS A 161 -8.52 -19.53 -9.79
N SER A 162 -7.59 -20.07 -8.99
CA SER A 162 -7.93 -20.83 -7.78
C SER A 162 -8.66 -19.97 -6.76
N LEU A 163 -8.20 -18.74 -6.52
CA LEU A 163 -8.88 -17.79 -5.65
C LEU A 163 -10.32 -17.50 -6.12
N ARG A 164 -10.53 -17.30 -7.42
CA ARG A 164 -11.86 -17.11 -7.99
C ARG A 164 -12.77 -18.32 -7.80
N GLN A 165 -12.26 -19.52 -8.06
CA GLN A 165 -13.03 -20.76 -7.92
C GLN A 165 -13.49 -20.95 -6.48
N ILE A 166 -12.59 -20.71 -5.52
CA ILE A 166 -12.92 -20.68 -4.10
C ILE A 166 -14.02 -19.66 -3.87
N TYR A 167 -13.85 -18.41 -4.32
CA TYR A 167 -14.85 -17.36 -4.08
C TYR A 167 -16.25 -17.72 -4.61
N LEU A 168 -16.31 -18.33 -5.80
CA LEU A 168 -17.57 -18.72 -6.44
C LEU A 168 -18.12 -20.05 -5.91
N SER A 169 -17.40 -20.76 -5.05
CA SER A 169 -17.91 -21.97 -4.43
C SER A 169 -19.10 -21.57 -3.53
N HIS A 170 -20.22 -22.27 -3.70
CA HIS A 170 -21.39 -22.10 -2.83
C HIS A 170 -21.22 -22.84 -1.49
N LEU A 171 -19.98 -23.08 -1.08
CA LEU A 171 -19.67 -23.75 0.19
C LEU A 171 -20.04 -22.81 1.33
N GLU A 172 -20.80 -23.31 2.32
CA GLU A 172 -21.14 -22.55 3.53
C GLU A 172 -19.87 -22.13 4.30
N HIS A 173 -18.83 -22.98 4.28
CA HIS A 173 -17.56 -22.78 4.99
C HIS A 173 -16.38 -22.60 4.02
N ARG A 174 -16.47 -21.56 3.21
CA ARG A 174 -15.42 -21.21 2.24
C ARG A 174 -14.13 -20.74 2.93
N CYS A 175 -12.99 -21.32 2.54
CA CYS A 175 -11.67 -20.85 2.91
C CYS A 175 -10.80 -20.57 1.66
N PRO A 176 -10.04 -19.46 1.59
CA PRO A 176 -10.18 -18.29 2.46
C PRO A 176 -11.56 -17.64 2.36
N TYR A 177 -12.06 -17.16 3.49
CA TYR A 177 -13.33 -16.46 3.58
C TYR A 177 -13.25 -15.08 2.92
N SER A 178 -12.15 -14.35 3.15
CA SER A 178 -11.85 -13.05 2.54
C SER A 178 -10.36 -12.96 2.20
N VAL A 179 -10.03 -12.21 1.15
CA VAL A 179 -8.65 -12.00 0.69
C VAL A 179 -8.40 -10.51 0.50
N GLY A 180 -7.35 -9.96 1.10
CA GLY A 180 -6.86 -8.60 0.87
C GLY A 180 -5.55 -8.60 0.09
N ILE A 181 -5.49 -7.96 -1.06
CA ILE A 181 -4.29 -7.91 -1.91
C ILE A 181 -3.71 -6.48 -1.91
N VAL A 182 -2.39 -6.37 -1.73
CA VAL A 182 -1.65 -5.11 -1.66
C VAL A 182 -0.46 -5.15 -2.62
N GLY A 183 -0.08 -4.00 -3.15
CA GLY A 183 1.12 -3.90 -3.99
C GLY A 183 0.89 -4.49 -5.37
N VAL A 184 -0.22 -4.11 -6.02
CA VAL A 184 -0.51 -4.42 -7.42
C VAL A 184 -0.10 -3.21 -8.26
N LYS A 185 0.90 -3.34 -9.13
CA LYS A 185 1.41 -2.24 -9.99
C LYS A 185 0.44 -1.84 -11.08
N ASN A 186 -0.33 -2.80 -11.62
CA ASN A 186 -1.24 -2.55 -12.72
C ASN A 186 -2.52 -3.40 -12.60
N ILE A 187 -3.68 -2.76 -12.62
CA ILE A 187 -4.98 -3.43 -12.57
C ILE A 187 -5.21 -4.35 -13.78
N THR A 188 -4.52 -4.10 -14.89
CA THR A 188 -4.57 -4.98 -16.07
C THR A 188 -3.89 -6.34 -15.81
N GLN A 189 -2.95 -6.45 -14.87
CA GLN A 189 -2.37 -7.73 -14.46
C GLN A 189 -3.42 -8.62 -13.79
N LEU A 190 -4.37 -8.02 -13.07
CA LEU A 190 -5.51 -8.73 -12.49
C LEU A 190 -6.61 -9.00 -13.53
N ASN A 191 -6.67 -8.20 -14.60
CA ASN A 191 -7.60 -8.29 -15.72
C ASN A 191 -6.97 -8.93 -16.97
N TYR A 192 -6.16 -9.97 -16.78
CA TYR A 192 -5.33 -10.61 -17.82
C TYR A 192 -6.12 -11.11 -19.06
N ASP A 193 -7.45 -11.26 -18.94
CA ASP A 193 -8.34 -11.54 -20.06
C ASP A 193 -9.52 -10.54 -20.04
N ARG A 194 -9.56 -9.59 -20.98
CA ARG A 194 -10.60 -8.54 -21.07
C ARG A 194 -12.01 -9.11 -21.30
N SER A 195 -12.14 -10.41 -21.60
CA SER A 195 -13.42 -11.10 -21.75
C SER A 195 -13.88 -11.79 -20.46
N ILE A 196 -12.96 -12.18 -19.57
CA ILE A 196 -13.24 -12.88 -18.29
C ILE A 196 -12.11 -12.55 -17.31
N SER A 197 -12.14 -11.37 -16.68
CA SER A 197 -11.21 -11.08 -15.59
C SER A 197 -11.41 -12.13 -14.50
N PRO A 198 -10.39 -12.95 -14.13
CA PRO A 198 -10.50 -13.91 -13.04
C PRO A 198 -10.94 -13.22 -11.74
N PHE A 199 -10.65 -11.93 -11.60
CA PHE A 199 -10.84 -11.11 -10.41
C PHE A 199 -11.98 -10.08 -10.53
N ASN A 200 -12.99 -10.30 -11.37
CA ASN A 200 -14.19 -9.45 -11.44
C ASN A 200 -15.11 -9.49 -10.19
N ILE A 201 -14.56 -9.99 -9.08
CA ILE A 201 -15.13 -10.03 -7.73
C ILE A 201 -14.52 -8.91 -6.86
N GLN A 202 -13.52 -8.19 -7.39
CA GLN A 202 -12.74 -7.23 -6.65
C GLN A 202 -13.57 -6.07 -6.14
N ASP A 203 -13.51 -5.87 -4.84
CA ASP A 203 -13.95 -4.64 -4.22
C ASP A 203 -12.74 -3.71 -4.13
N GLU A 204 -12.69 -2.70 -5.01
CA GLU A 204 -11.59 -1.74 -5.03
C GLU A 204 -11.61 -0.90 -3.76
N PHE A 205 -10.53 -1.00 -2.98
CA PHE A 205 -10.32 -0.17 -1.81
C PHE A 205 -9.23 0.84 -2.12
N LYS A 206 -9.58 2.13 -2.05
CA LYS A 206 -8.63 3.22 -2.30
C LYS A 206 -8.18 3.82 -0.97
N LEU A 207 -6.90 3.70 -0.67
CA LEU A 207 -6.32 4.39 0.49
C LEU A 207 -5.94 5.81 0.05
N THR A 208 -6.71 6.79 0.52
CA THR A 208 -6.51 8.20 0.19
C THR A 208 -5.33 8.79 0.97
N ASN A 209 -4.81 9.92 0.49
CA ASN A 209 -3.89 10.74 1.28
C ASN A 209 -4.59 11.28 2.55
N PHE A 210 -3.80 11.75 3.51
CA PHE A 210 -4.35 12.30 4.74
C PHE A 210 -5.15 13.59 4.48
N THR A 211 -6.29 13.70 5.15
CA THR A 211 -7.03 14.97 5.22
C THR A 211 -6.28 15.97 6.10
N LEU A 212 -6.66 17.25 6.04
CA LEU A 212 -6.04 18.26 6.90
C LEU A 212 -6.25 17.93 8.38
N GLU A 213 -7.45 17.45 8.74
CA GLU A 213 -7.82 17.04 10.10
C GLU A 213 -6.96 15.87 10.58
N GLN A 214 -6.71 14.88 9.71
CA GLN A 214 -5.83 13.76 10.03
C GLN A 214 -4.37 14.19 10.22
N VAL A 215 -3.89 15.18 9.46
CA VAL A 215 -2.55 15.75 9.65
C VAL A 215 -2.49 16.53 10.97
N GLN A 216 -3.53 17.31 11.30
CA GLN A 216 -3.63 18.00 12.58
C GLN A 216 -3.61 17.01 13.77
N GLU A 217 -4.38 15.92 13.69
CA GLU A 217 -4.36 14.83 14.69
C GLU A 217 -2.95 14.25 14.86
N LEU A 218 -2.24 14.01 13.76
CA LEU A 218 -0.88 13.46 13.79
C LEU A 218 0.11 14.38 14.52
N TYR A 219 0.09 15.68 14.21
CA TYR A 219 0.98 16.65 14.85
C TYR A 219 0.56 16.98 16.29
N ALA A 220 -0.73 16.89 16.61
CA ALA A 220 -1.20 17.02 17.99
C ALA A 220 -0.60 15.94 18.89
N GLN A 221 -0.48 14.68 18.42
CA GLN A 221 0.19 13.62 19.20
C GLN A 221 1.63 14.00 19.60
N TYR A 222 2.36 14.68 18.71
CA TYR A 222 3.70 15.19 19.01
C TYR A 222 3.66 16.31 20.05
N THR A 223 2.78 17.29 19.87
CA THR A 223 2.63 18.41 20.81
C THR A 223 2.22 17.92 22.20
N ASP A 224 1.33 16.93 22.30
CA ASP A 224 0.92 16.33 23.56
C ASP A 224 2.05 15.57 24.27
N GLU A 225 2.90 14.85 23.52
CA GLU A 225 4.01 14.07 24.08
C GLU A 225 5.21 14.94 24.49
N VAL A 226 5.55 15.94 23.66
CA VAL A 226 6.79 16.72 23.79
C VAL A 226 6.55 18.09 24.43
N GLY A 227 5.33 18.61 24.40
CA GLY A 227 4.97 19.94 24.89
C GLY A 227 5.42 21.08 23.98
N GLN A 228 5.95 20.78 22.77
CA GLN A 228 6.30 21.79 21.78
C GLN A 228 5.13 22.04 20.83
N GLU A 229 4.61 23.27 20.85
CA GLU A 229 3.52 23.69 19.97
C GLU A 229 4.00 23.89 18.52
N ILE A 230 3.13 23.55 17.57
CA ILE A 230 3.33 23.79 16.14
C ILE A 230 2.22 24.70 15.67
N ASP A 231 2.60 25.81 15.04
CA ASP A 231 1.63 26.79 14.55
C ASP A 231 0.71 26.16 13.50
N THR A 232 -0.60 26.43 13.58
CA THR A 232 -1.60 25.88 12.67
C THR A 232 -1.26 26.21 11.21
N SER A 233 -0.70 27.39 10.93
CA SER A 233 -0.30 27.78 9.58
C SER A 233 0.81 26.90 9.00
N VAL A 234 1.69 26.33 9.86
CA VAL A 234 2.71 25.36 9.44
C VAL A 234 2.06 24.04 9.03
N ILE A 235 1.10 23.54 9.83
CA ILE A 235 0.38 22.29 9.52
C ILE A 235 -0.39 22.42 8.21
N GLU A 236 -1.09 23.54 8.01
CA GLU A 236 -1.79 23.85 6.76
C GLU A 236 -0.83 23.94 5.56
N ALA A 237 0.33 24.59 5.74
CA ALA A 237 1.34 24.68 4.69
C ALA A 237 1.91 23.29 4.34
N ILE A 238 2.16 22.44 5.32
CA ILE A 238 2.60 21.06 5.13
C ILE A 238 1.55 20.26 4.36
N HIS A 239 0.29 20.28 4.78
CA HIS A 239 -0.79 19.59 4.07
C HIS A 239 -0.92 20.07 2.61
N LYS A 240 -0.94 21.39 2.40
CA LYS A 240 -1.04 22.00 1.08
C LYS A 240 0.09 21.58 0.13
N HIS A 241 1.34 21.58 0.58
CA HIS A 241 2.49 21.28 -0.28
C HIS A 241 2.69 19.78 -0.52
N THR A 242 2.16 18.94 0.35
CA THR A 242 2.26 17.47 0.25
C THR A 242 1.02 16.81 -0.33
N ALA A 243 -0.08 17.57 -0.46
CA ALA A 243 -1.42 17.04 -0.72
C ALA A 243 -1.81 15.91 0.24
N GLY A 244 -1.34 15.96 1.50
CA GLY A 244 -1.60 14.93 2.52
C GLY A 244 -0.83 13.62 2.33
N GLN A 245 0.18 13.56 1.45
CA GLN A 245 0.92 12.31 1.22
C GLN A 245 1.63 11.81 2.49
N PRO A 246 1.32 10.59 2.99
CA PRO A 246 1.78 10.13 4.31
C PRO A 246 3.29 10.22 4.54
N PHE A 247 4.11 9.83 3.57
CA PHE A 247 5.57 9.93 3.68
C PHE A 247 6.06 11.37 3.79
N LEU A 248 5.57 12.28 2.95
CA LEU A 248 6.02 13.68 2.98
C LEU A 248 5.59 14.38 4.26
N ILE A 249 4.36 14.12 4.75
CA ILE A 249 3.88 14.60 6.04
C ILE A 249 4.83 14.17 7.16
N ASN A 250 5.12 12.88 7.27
CA ASN A 250 6.02 12.37 8.30
C ASN A 250 7.44 12.90 8.14
N ARG A 251 7.92 13.09 6.90
CA ARG A 251 9.26 13.64 6.66
C ARG A 251 9.36 15.10 7.11
N PHE A 252 8.33 15.92 6.89
CA PHE A 252 8.29 17.26 7.47
C PHE A 252 8.31 17.21 8.99
N GLY A 253 7.53 16.33 9.60
CA GLY A 253 7.56 16.12 11.05
C GLY A 253 8.97 15.83 11.53
N GLN A 254 9.63 14.82 10.94
CA GLN A 254 11.00 14.45 11.28
C GLN A 254 11.97 15.62 11.13
N ILE A 255 11.97 16.34 10.00
CA ILE A 255 12.88 17.48 9.78
C ILE A 255 12.64 18.57 10.83
N LEU A 256 11.38 18.94 11.07
CA LEU A 256 11.04 20.02 11.99
C LEU A 256 11.35 19.69 13.45
N THR A 257 11.23 18.42 13.86
CA THR A 257 11.32 18.03 15.27
C THR A 257 12.67 17.43 15.67
N GLU A 258 13.40 16.85 14.73
CA GLU A 258 14.65 16.11 14.98
C GLU A 258 15.89 16.75 14.32
N GLU A 259 15.73 17.43 13.19
CA GLU A 259 16.88 17.88 12.37
C GLU A 259 17.11 19.39 12.41
N ILE A 260 16.02 20.16 12.46
CA ILE A 260 16.10 21.60 12.74
C ILE A 260 16.22 21.75 14.25
N ASN A 261 17.32 22.35 14.71
CA ASN A 261 17.59 22.62 16.12
C ASN A 261 16.70 23.75 16.67
N ILE A 262 15.39 23.51 16.71
CA ILE A 262 14.39 24.42 17.29
C ILE A 262 14.34 24.13 18.81
N PRO A 263 14.59 25.14 19.67
CA PRO A 263 14.39 24.98 21.10
C PRO A 263 12.97 24.49 21.41
N LYS A 264 12.82 23.48 22.27
CA LYS A 264 11.49 22.90 22.58
C LYS A 264 10.54 23.86 23.29
N SER A 265 11.07 24.96 23.86
CA SER A 265 10.29 26.06 24.42
C SER A 265 9.72 27.02 23.37
N GLU A 266 10.12 26.89 22.11
CA GLU A 266 9.69 27.75 21.01
C GLU A 266 8.65 27.06 20.13
N ILE A 267 7.65 27.84 19.70
CA ILE A 267 6.60 27.40 18.78
C ILE A 267 7.19 27.23 17.38
N VAL A 268 6.88 26.12 16.72
CA VAL A 268 7.31 25.89 15.33
C VAL A 268 6.48 26.77 14.38
N GLN A 269 7.11 27.85 13.89
CA GLN A 269 6.52 28.83 12.96
C GLN A 269 6.88 28.63 11.47
N MET A 270 6.25 29.41 10.59
CA MET A 270 6.44 29.36 9.13
C MET A 270 7.88 29.52 8.63
N HIS A 271 8.74 30.23 9.37
CA HIS A 271 10.14 30.34 8.97
C HIS A 271 10.88 29.00 9.09
N HIS A 272 10.54 28.17 10.10
CA HIS A 272 11.03 26.79 10.23
C HIS A 272 10.51 25.90 9.10
N PHE A 273 9.23 26.04 8.72
CA PHE A 273 8.67 25.35 7.56
C PHE A 273 9.47 25.63 6.28
N ASN A 274 9.81 26.90 6.03
CA ASN A 274 10.59 27.27 4.84
C ASN A 274 11.99 26.65 4.82
N VAL A 275 12.63 26.48 5.99
CA VAL A 275 13.90 25.76 6.12
C VAL A 275 13.70 24.28 5.81
N ALA A 276 12.70 23.64 6.42
CA ALA A 276 12.38 22.24 6.18
C ALA A 276 12.03 21.95 4.72
N TYR A 277 11.25 22.83 4.09
CA TYR A 277 10.87 22.73 2.68
C TYR A 277 12.09 22.76 1.75
N LYS A 278 13.02 23.70 1.99
CA LYS A 278 14.26 23.78 1.22
C LYS A 278 15.16 22.56 1.43
N GLN A 279 15.18 22.01 2.64
CA GLN A 279 15.94 20.81 2.94
C GLN A 279 15.36 19.61 2.20
N LEU A 280 14.05 19.39 2.30
CA LEU A 280 13.33 18.30 1.63
C LEU A 280 13.55 18.30 0.10
N LEU A 281 13.56 19.49 -0.53
CA LEU A 281 13.82 19.61 -1.96
C LEU A 281 15.24 19.25 -2.38
N LYS A 282 16.21 19.30 -1.45
CA LYS A 282 17.61 18.92 -1.71
C LYS A 282 17.88 17.44 -1.44
N GLU A 283 16.98 16.77 -0.73
CA GLU A 283 17.14 15.36 -0.37
C GLU A 283 16.94 14.44 -1.58
N SER A 284 17.75 13.39 -1.65
CA SER A 284 17.50 12.28 -2.57
C SER A 284 16.38 11.40 -2.01
N ASN A 285 15.13 11.69 -2.36
CA ASN A 285 14.01 10.81 -2.03
C ASN A 285 14.11 9.53 -2.87
N THR A 286 14.12 8.36 -2.24
CA THR A 286 14.22 7.06 -2.93
C THR A 286 13.16 6.89 -4.01
N ASN A 287 11.92 7.32 -3.78
CA ASN A 287 10.86 7.25 -4.79
C ASN A 287 11.21 8.09 -6.04
N ILE A 288 11.79 9.27 -5.83
CA ILE A 288 12.24 10.17 -6.91
C ILE A 288 13.51 9.65 -7.57
N SER A 289 14.43 9.03 -6.82
CA SER A 289 15.63 8.40 -7.38
C SER A 289 15.27 7.19 -8.25
N HIS A 290 14.31 6.36 -7.82
CA HIS A 290 13.77 5.26 -8.62
C HIS A 290 13.07 5.79 -9.88
N LEU A 291 12.22 6.82 -9.73
CA LEU A 291 11.59 7.49 -10.87
C LEU A 291 12.66 8.04 -11.84
N ALA A 292 13.65 8.79 -11.35
CA ALA A 292 14.71 9.36 -12.16
C ALA A 292 15.51 8.29 -12.93
N GLY A 293 15.80 7.16 -12.29
CA GLY A 293 16.41 6.00 -12.94
C GLY A 293 15.55 5.45 -14.07
N ASN A 294 14.24 5.37 -13.87
CA ASN A 294 13.29 4.88 -14.88
C ASN A 294 13.03 5.90 -16.00
N LEU A 295 12.96 7.20 -15.69
CA LEU A 295 12.85 8.27 -16.68
C LEU A 295 14.03 8.26 -17.64
N ARG A 296 15.25 8.07 -17.13
CA ARG A 296 16.47 7.94 -17.95
C ARG A 296 16.44 6.70 -18.86
N LYS A 297 15.80 5.62 -18.43
CA LYS A 297 15.67 4.37 -19.20
C LYS A 297 14.52 4.39 -20.20
N ASN A 298 13.49 5.21 -19.96
CA ASN A 298 12.27 5.25 -20.77
C ASN A 298 11.96 6.69 -21.26
N PRO A 299 12.46 7.07 -22.45
CA PRO A 299 12.25 8.41 -23.02
C PRO A 299 10.77 8.78 -23.23
N ARG A 300 9.87 7.80 -23.37
CA ARG A 300 8.42 8.06 -23.50
C ARG A 300 7.83 8.59 -22.19
N LEU A 301 8.29 8.02 -21.09
CA LEU A 301 7.87 8.36 -19.72
C LEU A 301 8.38 9.77 -19.35
N GLU A 302 9.63 10.06 -19.71
CA GLU A 302 10.22 11.41 -19.63
C GLU A 302 9.39 12.44 -20.40
N ARG A 303 9.11 12.19 -21.69
CA ARG A 303 8.36 13.13 -22.53
C ARG A 303 6.95 13.38 -22.02
N PHE A 304 6.29 12.33 -21.51
CA PHE A 304 4.95 12.43 -20.96
C PHE A 304 4.92 13.31 -19.70
N LEU A 305 5.84 13.09 -18.75
CA LEU A 305 5.95 13.92 -17.55
C LEU A 305 6.34 15.36 -17.87
N MET A 306 7.26 15.59 -18.81
CA MET A 306 7.59 16.95 -19.24
C MET A 306 6.36 17.68 -19.82
N GLY A 307 5.56 16.99 -20.63
CA GLY A 307 4.33 17.54 -21.19
C GLY A 307 3.37 18.06 -20.12
N ILE A 308 3.15 17.26 -19.07
CA ILE A 308 2.24 17.64 -17.98
C ILE A 308 2.86 18.68 -17.04
N ALA A 309 4.08 18.44 -16.55
CA ALA A 309 4.69 19.24 -15.49
C ALA A 309 5.26 20.59 -15.97
N LEU A 310 5.67 20.70 -17.25
CA LEU A 310 6.30 21.92 -17.78
C LEU A 310 5.44 22.62 -18.82
N ASN A 311 4.79 21.86 -19.71
CA ASN A 311 4.05 22.42 -20.84
C ASN A 311 2.56 22.59 -20.56
N GLY A 312 2.06 22.10 -19.41
CA GLY A 312 0.64 22.15 -19.07
C GLY A 312 -0.24 21.36 -20.05
N GLU A 313 0.27 20.27 -20.63
CA GLU A 313 -0.49 19.44 -21.56
C GLU A 313 -1.65 18.74 -20.87
N ASN A 314 -2.87 19.01 -21.35
CA ASN A 314 -4.07 18.33 -20.89
C ASN A 314 -4.11 16.90 -21.45
N ARG A 315 -3.78 15.93 -20.60
CA ARG A 315 -3.90 14.49 -20.89
C ARG A 315 -5.03 13.91 -20.05
N ARG A 316 -5.93 13.13 -20.65
CA ARG A 316 -6.97 12.42 -19.88
C ARG A 316 -6.33 11.39 -18.97
N PHE A 317 -6.76 11.35 -17.71
CA PHE A 317 -6.33 10.32 -16.78
C PHE A 317 -7.03 9.00 -17.11
N ASN A 318 -6.25 8.01 -17.55
CA ASN A 318 -6.75 6.66 -17.80
C ASN A 318 -5.70 5.63 -17.37
N LEU A 319 -6.03 4.78 -16.40
CA LEU A 319 -5.16 3.71 -15.89
C LEU A 319 -4.96 2.56 -16.90
N ASP A 320 -5.75 2.48 -17.98
CA ASP A 320 -5.48 1.55 -19.08
C ASP A 320 -4.21 1.92 -19.86
N ASN A 321 -3.75 3.17 -19.75
CA ASN A 321 -2.50 3.60 -20.34
C ASN A 321 -1.33 3.22 -19.43
N GLU A 322 -0.42 2.38 -19.93
CA GLU A 322 0.73 1.87 -19.17
C GLU A 322 1.57 2.98 -18.52
N ILE A 323 1.81 4.09 -19.22
CA ILE A 323 2.60 5.22 -18.71
C ILE A 323 1.85 5.90 -17.55
N ILE A 324 0.54 6.12 -17.70
CA ILE A 324 -0.28 6.76 -16.67
C ILE A 324 -0.38 5.85 -15.44
N SER A 325 -0.64 4.56 -15.65
CA SER A 325 -0.69 3.57 -14.57
C SER A 325 0.62 3.51 -13.81
N GLU A 326 1.76 3.47 -14.51
CA GLU A 326 3.07 3.42 -13.88
C GLU A 326 3.34 4.69 -13.05
N LEU A 327 3.06 5.88 -13.60
CA LEU A 327 3.25 7.15 -12.90
C LEU A 327 2.29 7.34 -11.71
N ALA A 328 1.06 6.86 -11.82
CA ALA A 328 0.09 6.84 -10.73
C ALA A 328 0.53 5.89 -9.60
N THR A 329 1.10 4.73 -9.95
CA THR A 329 1.67 3.78 -8.97
C THR A 329 2.86 4.38 -8.21
N TYR A 330 3.70 5.19 -8.87
CA TYR A 330 4.74 5.97 -8.18
C TYR A 330 4.18 7.11 -7.31
N GLY A 331 2.91 7.48 -7.48
CA GLY A 331 2.27 8.59 -6.78
C GLY A 331 2.68 9.96 -7.30
N ILE A 332 3.15 10.03 -8.55
CA ILE A 332 3.64 11.27 -9.16
C ILE A 332 2.51 12.03 -9.85
N ILE A 333 1.55 11.31 -10.43
CA ILE A 333 0.38 11.89 -11.06
C ILE A 333 -0.91 11.40 -10.40
N THR A 334 -1.95 12.22 -10.49
CA THR A 334 -3.30 11.93 -10.05
C THR A 334 -4.32 12.45 -11.07
N GLN A 335 -5.59 12.10 -10.88
CA GLN A 335 -6.72 12.65 -11.60
C GLN A 335 -7.16 13.97 -10.95
N ASP A 336 -7.27 15.04 -11.72
CA ASP A 336 -7.86 16.30 -11.26
C ASP A 336 -9.40 16.28 -11.36
N GLU A 337 -10.04 17.37 -10.92
CA GLU A 337 -11.51 17.53 -10.96
C GLU A 337 -12.11 17.44 -12.37
N ASN A 338 -11.31 17.70 -13.41
CA ASN A 338 -11.72 17.63 -14.82
C ASN A 338 -11.43 16.28 -15.47
N GLY A 339 -10.90 15.32 -14.71
CA GLY A 339 -10.51 14.00 -15.21
C GLY A 339 -9.20 13.98 -16.01
N LEU A 340 -8.35 15.00 -15.83
CA LEU A 340 -7.05 15.15 -16.47
C LEU A 340 -5.92 14.70 -15.54
N CYS A 341 -4.77 14.37 -16.12
CA CYS A 341 -3.55 14.08 -15.38
C CYS A 341 -2.98 15.37 -14.79
N ALA A 342 -2.81 15.39 -13.47
CA ALA A 342 -2.11 16.46 -12.74
C ALA A 342 -0.95 15.87 -11.93
N VAL A 343 0.07 16.68 -11.66
CA VAL A 343 1.14 16.28 -10.72
C VAL A 343 0.55 16.23 -9.31
N HIS A 344 0.83 15.15 -8.59
CA HIS A 344 0.14 14.78 -7.35
C HIS A 344 0.26 15.81 -6.23
N ASN A 345 1.42 16.49 -6.13
CA ASN A 345 1.61 17.55 -5.16
C ASN A 345 2.64 18.60 -5.61
N PRO A 346 2.61 19.81 -5.02
CA PRO A 346 3.56 20.88 -5.32
C PRO A 346 5.04 20.51 -5.16
N ILE A 347 5.37 19.65 -4.20
CA ILE A 347 6.77 19.21 -3.97
C ILE A 347 7.29 18.41 -5.16
N TYR A 348 6.52 17.44 -5.64
CA TYR A 348 6.86 16.67 -6.84
C TYR A 348 6.91 17.55 -8.08
N HIS A 349 6.00 18.51 -8.22
CA HIS A 349 6.06 19.47 -9.32
C HIS A 349 7.39 20.24 -9.32
N GLN A 350 7.83 20.75 -8.17
CA GLN A 350 9.09 21.46 -8.04
C GLN A 350 10.31 20.57 -8.31
N LEU A 351 10.28 19.32 -7.85
CA LEU A 351 11.35 18.35 -8.07
C LEU A 351 11.45 17.94 -9.54
N LEU A 352 10.33 17.78 -10.23
CA LEU A 352 10.29 17.53 -11.68
C LEU A 352 10.86 18.73 -12.45
N ILE A 353 10.52 19.97 -12.07
CA ILE A 353 11.11 21.16 -12.70
C ILE A 353 12.64 21.16 -12.55
N GLN A 354 13.16 20.91 -11.33
CA GLN A 354 14.60 20.85 -11.09
C GLN A 354 15.28 19.72 -11.88
N PHE A 355 14.60 18.58 -12.00
CA PHE A 355 15.10 17.44 -12.76
C PHE A 355 15.18 17.72 -14.27
N PHE A 356 14.20 18.42 -14.83
CA PHE A 356 14.15 18.72 -16.26
C PHE A 356 14.90 20.00 -16.68
N GLN A 357 15.23 20.88 -15.74
CA GLN A 357 15.99 22.11 -16.02
C GLN A 357 17.29 21.88 -16.84
N PRO A 358 18.16 20.91 -16.50
CA PRO A 358 19.36 20.62 -17.28
C PRO A 358 19.03 20.16 -18.71
N VAL A 359 17.99 19.33 -18.89
CA VAL A 359 17.56 18.79 -20.19
C VAL A 359 17.02 19.89 -21.10
N LEU A 360 16.37 20.91 -20.53
CA LEU A 360 15.91 22.09 -21.26
C LEU A 360 17.06 23.00 -21.71
N GLN A 361 18.16 23.06 -20.94
CA GLN A 361 19.35 23.83 -21.30
C GLN A 361 20.18 23.14 -22.39
N GLU A 362 20.18 21.80 -22.45
CA GLU A 362 20.89 21.01 -23.46
C GLU A 362 20.16 20.88 -24.81
N ARG A 363 18.85 21.21 -24.87
CA ARG A 363 18.08 21.26 -26.13
C ARG A 363 17.84 22.72 -26.53
N PRO A 364 18.81 23.43 -27.12
CA PRO A 364 18.52 24.71 -27.73
C PRO A 364 17.55 24.50 -28.89
N SER A 365 16.37 25.12 -28.76
CA SER A 365 15.41 25.50 -29.80
C SER A 365 15.76 25.02 -31.21
N GLN A 366 15.33 23.80 -31.57
CA GLN A 366 15.05 23.53 -32.99
C GLN A 366 13.72 24.21 -33.31
N ARG A 367 13.80 25.50 -33.62
CA ARG A 367 12.79 26.23 -34.38
C ARG A 367 13.19 26.24 -35.85
#